data_AF-A0A0P7FHI2-F1
#
_entry.id   AF-A0A0P7FHI2-F1
#
_cell.length_a   1.000
_cell.length_b   1.000
_cell.length_c   1.000
_cell.angle_alpha   90.00
_cell.angle_beta   90.00
_cell.angle_gamma   90.00
#
_symmetry.space_group_name_H-M   'P 1'
#
loop_
_entity.id
_entity.type
_entity.pdbx_description
1 polymer ?
#
loop_
_entity_poly.entity_id
_entity_poly.type
_entity_poly.pdbx_seq_one_letter_code
_entity_poly.pdbx_strand_id
1 'polypeptide(L)'
;MFDPSDSEVHASPAPSRRVLIVEADGGSRGNPGHAGYGALVRDPETNAILMEKAEYLGIVSNNVAEYSGLIAALELAHEIDPDAWILAKMDSKLVVEQMSGRWKIKHEDMQRLAAKARSVVNPRRVKYQWIPREINKDADRLSNEAMDAGIAGVPWKGRVLPGASGTDTEENGKAAAAAPADPVPTGRLHHLEIWVPDFPRAEASLGWLLERLGYVRRDSWSSGASWMGAAGYIVIEAGTDVAGERHERTRPGMNHLAFGAGSPADVDLLARRAASHGWSLLFADKHPHAGGAGHYAAYLENADGFEVELVADRS
;
A
#
# COMPACT_ATOMS: atom_id res chain seq x y z
N MET A 1 55.09 31.56 8.85
CA MET A 1 53.88 31.75 9.67
C MET A 1 52.82 32.29 8.72
N PHE A 2 52.06 31.37 8.10
CA PHE A 2 50.98 31.65 7.16
C PHE A 2 49.70 31.18 7.85
N ASP A 3 48.73 32.08 7.98
CA ASP A 3 47.44 31.87 8.64
C ASP A 3 46.39 31.39 7.60
N PRO A 4 45.45 30.50 7.97
CA PRO A 4 44.63 29.68 7.08
C PRO A 4 43.25 30.29 6.82
N SER A 5 42.62 29.96 5.68
CA SER A 5 41.16 29.79 5.54
C SER A 5 40.77 29.59 4.08
N ASP A 6 40.96 28.40 3.56
CA ASP A 6 40.07 27.87 2.52
C ASP A 6 39.11 26.90 3.22
N SER A 7 38.01 27.42 3.74
CA SER A 7 36.85 26.60 4.07
C SER A 7 35.97 26.53 2.83
N GLU A 8 36.16 25.47 2.04
CA GLU A 8 35.20 25.04 1.03
C GLU A 8 33.82 24.91 1.67
N VAL A 9 32.88 25.70 1.14
CA VAL A 9 31.49 25.69 1.57
C VAL A 9 30.85 24.42 1.00
N HIS A 10 30.84 23.34 1.77
CA HIS A 10 30.00 22.19 1.48
C HIS A 10 28.53 22.62 1.57
N ALA A 11 27.92 22.90 0.42
CA ALA A 11 26.47 23.02 0.33
C ALA A 11 25.87 21.69 0.80
N SER A 12 25.15 21.73 1.93
CA SER A 12 24.40 20.57 2.41
C SER A 12 23.37 20.15 1.35
N PRO A 13 23.21 18.85 1.05
CA PRO A 13 22.15 18.40 0.15
C PRO A 13 20.80 18.83 0.74
N ALA A 14 19.93 19.40 -0.09
CA ALA A 14 18.57 19.73 0.30
C ALA A 14 17.91 18.47 0.91
N PRO A 15 17.18 18.59 2.04
CA PRO A 15 16.57 17.43 2.67
C PRO A 15 15.64 16.74 1.66
N SER A 16 15.80 15.42 1.50
CA SER A 16 14.84 14.59 0.78
C SER A 16 13.46 14.85 1.38
N ARG A 17 12.54 15.39 0.57
CA ARG A 17 11.20 15.73 1.06
C ARG A 17 10.47 14.45 1.48
N ARG A 18 10.00 14.42 2.72
CA ARG A 18 9.26 13.30 3.31
C ARG A 18 8.02 12.95 2.48
N VAL A 19 7.72 11.68 2.36
CA VAL A 19 6.48 11.17 1.77
C VAL A 19 5.60 10.63 2.89
N LEU A 20 4.30 10.88 2.82
CA LEU A 20 3.28 10.30 3.70
C LEU A 20 2.22 9.59 2.85
N ILE A 21 1.75 8.44 3.33
CA ILE A 21 0.59 7.76 2.73
C ILE A 21 -0.61 8.12 3.58
N VAL A 22 -1.69 8.57 2.94
CA VAL A 22 -2.97 8.74 3.63
C VAL A 22 -3.98 7.74 3.09
N GLU A 23 -4.72 7.10 3.99
CA GLU A 23 -5.81 6.18 3.67
C GLU A 23 -7.10 6.76 4.26
N ALA A 24 -8.16 6.74 3.48
CA ALA A 24 -9.47 7.21 3.91
C ALA A 24 -10.58 6.36 3.33
N ASP A 25 -11.66 6.25 4.09
CA ASP A 25 -12.93 5.65 3.68
C ASP A 25 -14.08 6.44 4.32
N GLY A 26 -15.20 6.52 3.61
CA GLY A 26 -16.43 7.10 4.12
C GLY A 26 -17.62 6.24 3.77
N GLY A 27 -18.40 5.88 4.78
CA GLY A 27 -19.59 5.04 4.61
C GLY A 27 -20.87 5.76 5.02
N SER A 28 -21.98 5.39 4.39
CA SER A 28 -23.32 5.76 4.86
C SER A 28 -24.28 4.57 4.85
N ARG A 29 -24.95 4.31 5.99
CA ARG A 29 -25.97 3.26 6.17
C ARG A 29 -27.33 3.74 5.66
N GLY A 30 -27.45 3.78 4.34
CA GLY A 30 -28.51 4.49 3.60
C GLY A 30 -27.94 5.65 2.79
N ASN A 31 -28.62 6.16 1.76
CA ASN A 31 -28.07 7.27 0.95
C ASN A 31 -29.14 8.33 0.63
N PRO A 32 -29.35 9.34 1.51
CA PRO A 32 -28.60 9.62 2.75
C PRO A 32 -28.96 8.68 3.91
N GLY A 33 -28.04 8.53 4.86
CA GLY A 33 -28.18 7.67 6.04
C GLY A 33 -27.13 8.00 7.10
N HIS A 34 -27.11 7.23 8.20
CA HIS A 34 -26.10 7.36 9.25
C HIS A 34 -24.72 7.15 8.64
N ALA A 35 -23.88 8.18 8.67
CA ALA A 35 -22.61 8.18 7.98
C ALA A 35 -21.46 8.53 8.90
N GLY A 36 -20.28 8.04 8.55
CA GLY A 36 -19.03 8.33 9.22
C GLY A 36 -17.87 8.18 8.26
N TYR A 37 -16.70 8.63 8.70
CA TYR A 37 -15.47 8.42 7.95
C TYR A 37 -14.38 7.87 8.86
N GLY A 38 -13.43 7.18 8.24
CA GLY A 38 -12.15 6.80 8.80
C GLY A 38 -11.02 7.40 7.98
N ALA A 39 -10.01 7.92 8.65
CA ALA A 39 -8.85 8.55 8.04
C ALA A 39 -7.60 8.19 8.83
N LEU A 40 -6.49 7.93 8.13
CA LEU A 40 -5.21 7.65 8.77
C LEU A 40 -4.03 8.10 7.92
N VAL A 41 -2.89 8.28 8.57
CA VAL A 41 -1.60 8.56 7.93
C VAL A 41 -0.64 7.43 8.26
N ARG A 42 0.05 6.91 7.26
CA ARG A 42 1.12 5.93 7.40
C ARG A 42 2.47 6.50 7.00
N ASP A 43 3.48 6.01 7.70
CA ASP A 43 4.84 6.08 7.22
C ASP A 43 5.01 5.13 6.02
N PRO A 44 5.45 5.61 4.85
CA PRO A 44 5.58 4.77 3.66
C PRO A 44 6.69 3.73 3.79
N GLU A 45 7.67 3.96 4.65
CA GLU A 45 8.72 3.00 4.91
C GLU A 45 8.14 1.94 5.83
N THR A 46 7.86 2.26 7.09
CA THR A 46 7.51 1.25 8.10
C THR A 46 6.09 0.67 7.98
N ASN A 47 5.22 1.31 7.19
CA ASN A 47 3.78 1.05 7.12
C ASN A 47 3.03 1.28 8.44
N ALA A 48 3.71 1.84 9.46
CA ALA A 48 3.12 2.17 10.74
C ALA A 48 2.09 3.28 10.60
N ILE A 49 0.96 3.15 11.28
CA ILE A 49 -0.03 4.23 11.41
C ILE A 49 0.58 5.28 12.34
N LEU A 50 0.80 6.48 11.81
CA LEU A 50 1.33 7.63 12.54
C LEU A 50 0.22 8.39 13.26
N MET A 51 -0.92 8.55 12.59
CA MET A 51 -2.13 9.18 13.13
C MET A 51 -3.37 8.51 12.53
N GLU A 52 -4.44 8.44 13.31
CA GLU A 52 -5.76 8.03 12.84
C GLU A 52 -6.84 8.96 13.41
N LYS A 53 -7.92 9.12 12.66
CA LYS A 53 -9.09 9.91 13.05
C LYS A 53 -10.32 9.28 12.44
N ALA A 54 -11.38 9.21 13.22
CA ALA A 54 -12.69 8.80 12.75
C ALA A 54 -13.77 9.69 13.35
N GLU A 55 -14.82 9.97 12.60
CA GLU A 55 -15.89 10.86 13.05
C GLU A 55 -17.24 10.48 12.46
N TYR A 56 -18.28 10.61 13.29
CA TYR A 56 -19.67 10.43 12.89
C TYR A 56 -20.23 11.74 12.33
N LEU A 57 -20.81 11.68 11.14
CA LEU A 57 -21.27 12.85 10.38
C LEU A 57 -22.78 13.09 10.47
N GLY A 58 -23.52 12.27 11.23
CA GLY A 58 -24.98 12.35 11.23
C GLY A 58 -25.58 11.70 9.98
N ILE A 59 -26.67 12.28 9.48
CA ILE A 59 -27.37 11.80 8.27
C ILE A 59 -26.85 12.54 7.04
N VAL A 60 -25.94 11.91 6.29
CA VAL A 60 -25.40 12.46 5.04
C VAL A 60 -25.26 11.38 3.97
N SER A 61 -24.99 11.80 2.72
CA SER A 61 -24.76 10.87 1.61
C SER A 61 -23.41 10.17 1.70
N ASN A 62 -23.26 9.03 1.02
CA ASN A 62 -21.99 8.31 0.95
C ASN A 62 -20.86 9.19 0.41
N ASN A 63 -21.11 9.93 -0.68
CA ASN A 63 -20.10 10.79 -1.29
C ASN A 63 -19.64 11.91 -0.35
N VAL A 64 -20.54 12.45 0.49
CA VAL A 64 -20.15 13.42 1.52
C VAL A 64 -19.21 12.77 2.53
N ALA A 65 -19.52 11.56 2.99
CA ALA A 65 -18.67 10.84 3.94
C ALA A 65 -17.27 10.56 3.37
N GLU A 66 -17.20 10.10 2.13
CA GLU A 66 -15.95 9.80 1.42
C GLU A 66 -15.05 11.04 1.28
N TYR A 67 -15.64 12.16 0.84
CA TYR A 67 -14.93 13.43 0.75
C TYR A 67 -14.47 13.95 2.13
N SER A 68 -15.30 13.79 3.17
CA SER A 68 -14.94 14.15 4.53
C SER A 68 -13.76 13.32 5.05
N GLY A 69 -13.75 12.02 4.79
CA GLY A 69 -12.61 11.14 5.11
C GLY A 69 -11.31 11.59 4.45
N LEU A 70 -11.36 11.91 3.16
CA LEU A 70 -10.19 12.44 2.45
C LEU A 70 -9.69 13.75 3.06
N ILE A 71 -10.58 14.70 3.35
CA ILE A 71 -10.22 15.98 3.97
C ILE A 71 -9.51 15.74 5.30
N ALA A 72 -10.09 14.90 6.17
CA ALA A 72 -9.50 14.57 7.46
C ALA A 72 -8.11 13.93 7.31
N ALA A 73 -7.93 13.01 6.35
CA ALA A 73 -6.65 12.37 6.13
C ALA A 73 -5.56 13.34 5.64
N LEU A 74 -5.93 14.31 4.79
CA LEU A 74 -5.04 15.40 4.38
C LEU A 74 -4.72 16.36 5.54
N GLU A 75 -5.68 16.63 6.41
CA GLU A 75 -5.48 17.47 7.61
C GLU A 75 -4.48 16.80 8.57
N LEU A 76 -4.61 15.49 8.81
CA LEU A 76 -3.64 14.73 9.62
C LEU A 76 -2.24 14.74 9.00
N ALA A 77 -2.12 14.57 7.68
CA ALA A 77 -0.81 14.61 7.03
C ALA A 77 -0.18 16.01 7.12
N HIS A 78 -0.99 17.06 6.98
CA HIS A 78 -0.54 18.44 7.14
C HIS A 78 -0.07 18.75 8.56
N GLU A 79 -0.73 18.17 9.58
CA GLU A 79 -0.31 18.29 10.99
C GLU A 79 1.06 17.63 11.23
N ILE A 80 1.32 16.49 10.60
CA ILE A 80 2.61 15.79 10.72
C ILE A 80 3.72 16.55 9.99
N ASP A 81 3.49 16.94 8.73
CA ASP A 81 4.44 17.65 7.90
C ASP A 81 3.71 18.45 6.80
N PRO A 82 3.62 19.77 6.92
CA PRO A 82 2.99 20.65 5.93
C PRO A 82 3.61 20.59 4.53
N ASP A 83 4.88 20.17 4.45
CA ASP A 83 5.67 20.17 3.23
C ASP A 83 5.82 18.79 2.58
N ALA A 84 5.29 17.74 3.21
CA ALA A 84 5.36 16.37 2.71
C ALA A 84 4.66 16.18 1.36
N TRP A 85 5.19 15.23 0.58
CA TRP A 85 4.44 14.64 -0.53
C TRP A 85 3.44 13.63 0.00
N ILE A 86 2.22 13.64 -0.53
CA ILE A 86 1.14 12.80 -0.05
C ILE A 86 0.69 11.85 -1.17
N LEU A 87 0.68 10.55 -0.86
CA LEU A 87 -0.05 9.56 -1.64
C LEU A 87 -1.38 9.26 -0.95
N ALA A 88 -2.47 9.81 -1.48
CA ALA A 88 -3.83 9.56 -0.99
C ALA A 88 -4.42 8.31 -1.64
N LYS A 89 -4.63 7.27 -0.84
CA LYS A 89 -5.24 6.00 -1.24
C LYS A 89 -6.68 5.94 -0.73
N MET A 90 -7.63 5.64 -1.62
CA MET A 90 -9.03 5.44 -1.28
C MET A 90 -9.62 4.35 -2.17
N ASP A 91 -10.66 3.67 -1.70
CA ASP A 91 -11.44 2.71 -2.51
C ASP A 91 -12.63 3.37 -3.24
N SER A 92 -12.92 4.63 -2.93
CA SER A 92 -13.86 5.46 -3.68
C SER A 92 -13.29 5.93 -5.02
N LYS A 93 -13.55 5.15 -6.08
CA LYS A 93 -13.13 5.50 -7.45
C LYS A 93 -13.63 6.89 -7.87
N LEU A 94 -14.84 7.26 -7.46
CA LEU A 94 -15.41 8.58 -7.77
C LEU A 94 -14.56 9.72 -7.19
N VAL A 95 -14.21 9.66 -5.90
CA VAL A 95 -13.42 10.71 -5.24
C VAL A 95 -12.02 10.77 -5.84
N VAL A 96 -11.37 9.62 -6.04
CA VAL A 96 -10.03 9.54 -6.65
C VAL A 96 -10.00 10.19 -8.03
N GLU A 97 -10.94 9.85 -8.90
CA GLU A 97 -10.99 10.38 -10.27
C GLU A 97 -11.32 11.87 -10.32
N GLN A 98 -12.23 12.33 -9.45
CA GLN A 98 -12.59 13.75 -9.33
C GLN A 98 -11.44 14.60 -8.78
N MET A 99 -10.76 14.12 -7.74
CA MET A 99 -9.64 14.82 -7.13
C MET A 99 -8.39 14.81 -8.01
N SER A 100 -8.21 13.77 -8.81
CA SER A 100 -7.21 13.72 -9.88
C SER A 100 -7.52 14.65 -11.06
N GLY A 101 -8.71 15.26 -11.11
CA GLY A 101 -9.14 16.12 -12.21
C GLY A 101 -9.54 15.37 -13.48
N ARG A 102 -9.58 14.03 -13.46
CA ARG A 102 -10.00 13.22 -14.61
C ARG A 102 -11.51 13.25 -14.81
N TRP A 103 -12.27 13.36 -13.72
CA TRP A 103 -13.75 13.43 -13.75
C TRP A 103 -14.25 14.79 -13.26
N LYS A 104 -15.27 15.32 -13.95
CA LYS A 104 -15.90 16.59 -13.57
C LYS A 104 -16.78 16.42 -12.33
N ILE A 105 -16.60 17.32 -11.36
CA ILE A 105 -17.46 17.41 -10.17
C ILE A 105 -18.69 18.25 -10.53
N LYS A 106 -19.87 17.62 -10.56
CA LYS A 106 -21.12 18.28 -10.94
C LYS A 106 -21.87 18.91 -9.77
N HIS A 107 -21.94 18.22 -8.63
CA HIS A 107 -22.70 18.66 -7.47
C HIS A 107 -21.94 19.75 -6.69
N GLU A 108 -22.63 20.84 -6.34
CA GLU A 108 -22.04 21.99 -5.64
C GLU A 108 -21.45 21.61 -4.27
N ASP A 109 -22.10 20.71 -3.53
CA ASP A 109 -21.56 20.21 -2.25
C ASP A 109 -20.22 19.52 -2.43
N MET A 110 -20.08 18.69 -3.47
CA MET A 110 -18.84 18.00 -3.77
C MET A 110 -17.78 18.97 -4.29
N GLN A 111 -18.17 20.03 -5.00
CA GLN A 111 -17.24 21.09 -5.41
C GLN A 111 -16.69 21.84 -4.19
N ARG A 112 -17.53 22.13 -3.20
CA ARG A 112 -17.12 22.75 -1.93
C ARG A 112 -16.14 21.85 -1.16
N LEU A 113 -16.45 20.55 -1.03
CA LEU A 113 -15.56 19.61 -0.34
C LEU A 113 -14.24 19.40 -1.09
N ALA A 114 -14.26 19.30 -2.42
CA ALA A 114 -13.05 19.22 -3.22
C ALA A 114 -12.19 20.49 -3.12
N ALA A 115 -12.82 21.67 -3.08
CA ALA A 115 -12.11 22.93 -2.86
C ALA A 115 -11.46 22.95 -1.47
N LYS A 116 -12.16 22.48 -0.43
CA LYS A 116 -11.59 22.35 0.92
C LYS A 116 -10.41 21.37 0.93
N ALA A 117 -10.55 20.17 0.38
CA ALA A 117 -9.46 19.20 0.29
C ALA A 117 -8.21 19.80 -0.40
N ARG A 118 -8.40 20.57 -1.48
CA ARG A 118 -7.32 21.26 -2.20
C ARG A 118 -6.71 22.44 -1.44
N SER A 119 -7.39 22.98 -0.42
CA SER A 119 -6.83 24.07 0.39
C SER A 119 -6.05 23.57 1.60
N VAL A 120 -6.24 22.32 2.04
CA VAL A 120 -5.55 21.77 3.22
C VAL A 120 -4.05 21.63 2.98
N VAL A 121 -3.67 21.15 1.79
CA VAL A 121 -2.27 20.96 1.39
C VAL A 121 -2.05 21.48 -0.02
N ASN A 122 -0.80 21.73 -0.40
CA ASN A 122 -0.46 22.08 -1.77
C ASN A 122 -0.91 20.97 -2.74
N PRO A 123 -1.90 21.20 -3.63
CA PRO A 123 -2.43 20.14 -4.51
C PRO A 123 -1.38 19.51 -5.43
N ARG A 124 -0.29 20.22 -5.73
CA ARG A 124 0.81 19.72 -6.56
C ARG A 124 1.64 18.65 -5.85
N ARG A 125 1.49 18.50 -4.54
CA ARG A 125 2.19 17.50 -3.72
C ARG A 125 1.32 16.29 -3.39
N VAL A 126 0.09 16.22 -3.92
CA VAL A 126 -0.83 15.11 -3.65
C VAL A 126 -1.02 14.27 -4.91
N LYS A 127 -0.81 12.97 -4.80
CA LYS A 127 -1.20 11.97 -5.80
C LYS A 127 -2.36 11.15 -5.25
N TYR A 128 -3.45 11.07 -6.00
CA TYR A 128 -4.61 10.25 -5.65
C TYR A 128 -4.51 8.89 -6.34
N GLN A 129 -4.75 7.83 -5.59
CA GLN A 129 -4.73 6.46 -6.06
C GLN A 129 -5.98 5.72 -5.59
N TRP A 130 -6.61 5.02 -6.54
CA TRP A 130 -7.64 4.06 -6.21
C TRP A 130 -7.01 2.74 -5.75
N ILE A 131 -7.53 2.17 -4.67
CA ILE A 131 -7.18 0.83 -4.17
C ILE A 131 -8.45 -0.02 -4.01
N PRO A 132 -8.39 -1.35 -4.17
CA PRO A 132 -9.49 -2.23 -3.81
C PRO A 132 -9.86 -2.12 -2.32
N ARG A 133 -11.16 -2.26 -2.00
CA ARG A 133 -11.68 -2.16 -0.62
C ARG A 133 -11.06 -3.20 0.31
N GLU A 134 -10.71 -4.36 -0.23
CA GLU A 134 -10.06 -5.46 0.46
C GLU A 134 -8.69 -5.07 1.04
N ILE A 135 -8.09 -3.99 0.52
CA ILE A 135 -6.81 -3.44 0.98
C ILE A 135 -7.02 -2.22 1.89
N ASN A 136 -8.17 -1.53 1.83
CA ASN A 136 -8.47 -0.33 2.62
C ASN A 136 -9.10 -0.62 4.00
N LYS A 137 -8.83 -1.81 4.57
CA LYS A 137 -9.55 -2.34 5.75
C LYS A 137 -9.43 -1.47 7.01
N ASP A 138 -8.30 -0.78 7.21
CA ASP A 138 -8.12 0.05 8.41
C ASP A 138 -8.99 1.31 8.36
N ALA A 139 -9.09 1.98 7.21
CA ALA A 139 -9.97 3.13 7.04
C ALA A 139 -11.45 2.71 7.09
N ASP A 140 -11.80 1.57 6.48
CA ASP A 140 -13.16 0.99 6.54
C ASP A 140 -13.57 0.65 7.98
N ARG A 141 -12.66 0.03 8.75
CA ARG A 141 -12.88 -0.25 10.18
C ARG A 141 -13.15 1.05 10.94
N LEU A 142 -12.32 2.07 10.78
CA LEU A 142 -12.47 3.37 11.45
C LEU A 142 -13.81 4.04 11.09
N SER A 143 -14.20 4.01 9.82
CA SER A 143 -15.48 4.52 9.32
C SER A 143 -16.66 3.83 10.01
N ASN A 144 -16.62 2.49 10.10
CA ASN A 144 -17.65 1.70 10.78
C ASN A 144 -17.70 1.94 12.29
N GLU A 145 -16.55 1.97 12.97
CA GLU A 145 -16.45 2.29 14.40
C GLU A 145 -17.04 3.66 14.71
N ALA A 146 -16.77 4.67 13.88
CA ALA A 146 -17.35 6.01 14.03
C ALA A 146 -18.87 6.00 13.86
N MET A 147 -19.40 5.30 12.86
CA MET A 147 -20.84 5.16 12.67
C MET A 147 -21.50 4.47 13.86
N ASP A 148 -20.92 3.37 14.36
CA ASP A 148 -21.44 2.63 15.51
C ASP A 148 -21.42 3.48 16.79
N ALA A 149 -20.30 4.17 17.06
CA ALA A 149 -20.17 5.08 18.20
C ALA A 149 -21.22 6.21 18.14
N GLY A 150 -21.35 6.85 16.97
CA GLY A 150 -22.31 7.92 16.74
C GLY A 150 -23.77 7.49 16.89
N ILE A 151 -24.14 6.32 16.37
CA ILE A 151 -25.49 5.74 16.54
C ILE A 151 -25.76 5.41 18.02
N ALA A 152 -24.75 4.93 18.75
CA ALA A 152 -24.84 4.66 20.18
C ALA A 152 -24.78 5.93 21.05
N GLY A 153 -24.57 7.11 20.46
CA GLY A 153 -24.47 8.39 21.18
C GLY A 153 -23.21 8.53 22.03
N VAL A 154 -22.16 7.75 21.73
CA VAL A 154 -20.87 7.80 22.43
C VAL A 154 -19.78 8.39 21.52
N PRO A 155 -18.80 9.12 22.06
CA PRO A 155 -17.68 9.58 21.25
C PRO A 155 -16.81 8.40 20.82
N TRP A 156 -16.36 8.40 19.57
CA TRP A 156 -15.31 7.48 19.11
C TRP A 156 -14.01 7.76 19.89
N LYS A 157 -13.28 6.69 20.24
CA LYS A 157 -12.00 6.77 20.94
C LYS A 157 -10.92 6.15 20.06
N GLY A 158 -9.99 6.98 19.61
CA GLY A 158 -8.83 6.52 18.84
C GLY A 158 -7.86 5.68 19.66
N ARG A 159 -7.01 4.94 18.96
CA ARG A 159 -5.92 4.20 19.58
C ARG A 159 -4.85 5.17 20.09
N VAL A 160 -4.27 4.87 21.24
CA VAL A 160 -3.01 5.50 21.66
C VAL A 160 -1.90 4.91 20.81
N LEU A 161 -1.40 5.70 19.85
CA LEU A 161 -0.30 5.30 18.98
C LEU A 161 1.04 5.59 19.69
N PRO A 162 2.04 4.68 19.61
CA PRO A 162 3.36 4.95 20.17
C PRO A 162 3.99 6.18 19.52
N GLY A 163 4.27 7.22 20.32
CA GLY A 163 4.97 8.44 19.87
C GLY A 163 4.13 9.71 19.74
N ALA A 164 2.84 9.68 20.05
CA ALA A 164 1.97 10.87 20.01
C ALA A 164 1.66 11.42 21.42
N SER A 165 2.66 12.00 22.10
CA SER A 165 2.42 13.05 23.11
C SER A 165 3.73 13.69 23.56
N GLY A 166 3.97 14.91 23.09
CA GLY A 166 4.72 15.89 23.87
C GLY A 166 3.72 16.82 24.53
N THR A 167 3.51 16.67 25.84
CA THR A 167 3.34 17.76 26.82
C THR A 167 3.37 17.16 28.22
N ASP A 168 4.18 17.78 29.06
CA ASP A 168 4.49 17.39 30.43
C ASP A 168 3.25 17.31 31.32
N THR A 169 3.15 16.22 32.08
CA THR A 169 2.74 16.30 33.49
C THR A 169 3.56 15.29 34.27
N GLU A 170 4.38 15.80 35.17
CA GLU A 170 5.06 15.03 36.20
C GLU A 170 4.02 14.29 37.05
N GLU A 171 4.11 12.97 37.13
CA GLU A 171 3.73 12.27 38.36
C GLU A 171 4.67 11.08 38.60
N ASN A 172 5.33 11.17 39.76
CA ASN A 172 6.33 10.27 40.28
C ASN A 172 5.69 8.93 40.67
N GLY A 173 6.14 7.82 40.08
CA GLY A 173 5.55 6.50 40.38
C GLY A 173 6.33 5.29 39.84
N LYS A 174 7.45 4.96 40.49
CA LYS A 174 8.15 3.65 40.49
C LYS A 174 8.35 2.96 39.13
N ALA A 175 9.59 3.07 38.63
CA ALA A 175 10.13 2.22 37.57
C ALA A 175 10.02 0.73 37.92
N ALA A 176 9.06 0.04 37.32
CA ALA A 176 9.20 -1.38 37.02
C ALA A 176 10.10 -1.47 35.78
N ALA A 177 11.27 -2.11 35.93
CA ALA A 177 12.18 -2.36 34.82
C ALA A 177 11.43 -3.09 33.71
N ALA A 178 11.20 -2.41 32.58
CA ALA A 178 10.67 -3.03 31.39
C ALA A 178 11.66 -4.10 30.93
N ALA A 179 11.15 -5.31 30.75
CA ALA A 179 11.89 -6.35 30.04
C ALA A 179 12.34 -5.79 28.68
N PRO A 180 13.53 -6.14 28.19
CA PRO A 180 14.01 -5.63 26.91
C PRO A 180 12.97 -5.97 25.84
N ALA A 181 12.47 -4.94 25.16
CA ALA A 181 11.60 -5.11 24.01
C ALA A 181 12.35 -5.97 22.99
N ASP A 182 11.70 -7.03 22.50
CA ASP A 182 12.24 -7.84 21.42
C ASP A 182 12.65 -6.91 20.27
N PRO A 183 13.85 -7.05 19.70
CA PRO A 183 14.31 -6.20 18.63
C PRO A 183 13.33 -6.28 17.47
N VAL A 184 12.77 -5.13 17.08
CA VAL A 184 11.93 -5.02 15.88
C VAL A 184 12.80 -5.44 14.69
N PRO A 185 12.47 -6.53 13.97
CA PRO A 185 13.30 -7.00 12.88
C PRO A 185 13.39 -5.93 11.78
N THR A 186 14.58 -5.40 11.54
CA THR A 186 14.83 -4.39 10.49
C THR A 186 14.99 -5.01 9.09
N GLY A 187 15.13 -6.33 9.01
CA GLY A 187 15.47 -7.08 7.78
C GLY A 187 14.30 -7.46 6.87
N ARG A 188 13.32 -6.57 6.67
CA ARG A 188 12.25 -6.82 5.69
C ARG A 188 12.77 -6.70 4.26
N LEU A 189 12.25 -7.53 3.35
CA LEU A 189 12.55 -7.40 1.93
C LEU A 189 11.94 -6.10 1.39
N HIS A 190 12.76 -5.13 1.01
CA HIS A 190 12.29 -3.83 0.51
C HIS A 190 11.80 -3.91 -0.94
N HIS A 191 12.55 -4.58 -1.80
CA HIS A 191 12.23 -4.78 -3.20
C HIS A 191 12.93 -6.02 -3.75
N LEU A 192 12.47 -6.46 -4.92
CA LEU A 192 13.06 -7.56 -5.68
C LEU A 192 13.23 -7.09 -7.13
N GLU A 193 14.40 -7.32 -7.70
CA GLU A 193 14.63 -7.13 -9.13
C GLU A 193 14.77 -8.49 -9.81
N ILE A 194 13.97 -8.70 -10.86
CA ILE A 194 13.95 -9.91 -11.67
C ILE A 194 14.56 -9.57 -13.02
N TRP A 195 15.76 -10.08 -13.24
CA TRP A 195 16.47 -9.92 -14.49
C TRP A 195 15.97 -10.93 -15.52
N VAL A 196 15.58 -10.45 -16.69
CA VAL A 196 14.97 -11.25 -17.74
C VAL A 196 15.66 -11.03 -19.08
N PRO A 197 15.77 -12.07 -19.94
CA PRO A 197 16.39 -11.95 -21.25
C PRO A 197 15.56 -11.12 -22.24
N ASP A 198 14.24 -11.03 -22.01
CA ASP A 198 13.30 -10.33 -22.89
C ASP A 198 12.18 -9.72 -22.04
N PHE A 199 12.20 -8.39 -21.91
CA PHE A 199 11.23 -7.69 -21.08
C PHE A 199 9.78 -7.81 -21.60
N PRO A 200 9.46 -7.60 -22.89
CA PRO A 200 8.08 -7.76 -23.37
C PRO A 200 7.48 -9.15 -23.10
N ARG A 201 8.25 -10.22 -23.28
CA ARG A 201 7.82 -11.59 -22.97
C ARG A 201 7.62 -11.79 -21.47
N ALA A 202 8.57 -11.31 -20.66
CA ALA A 202 8.46 -11.37 -19.22
C ALA A 202 7.29 -10.55 -18.68
N GLU A 203 7.00 -9.38 -19.26
CA GLU A 203 5.84 -8.57 -18.91
C GLU A 203 4.53 -9.31 -19.22
N ALA A 204 4.44 -9.98 -20.38
CA ALA A 204 3.29 -10.79 -20.75
C ALA A 204 3.09 -12.04 -19.85
N SER A 205 4.16 -12.55 -19.24
CA SER A 205 4.16 -13.77 -18.42
C SER A 205 4.15 -13.53 -16.91
N LEU A 206 5.03 -12.70 -16.36
CA LEU A 206 5.09 -12.33 -14.93
C LEU A 206 4.21 -11.12 -14.62
N GLY A 207 4.19 -10.10 -15.49
CA GLY A 207 3.46 -8.84 -15.23
C GLY A 207 1.97 -9.04 -15.01
N TRP A 208 1.29 -9.84 -15.84
CA TRP A 208 -0.13 -10.15 -15.63
C TRP A 208 -0.38 -10.85 -14.29
N LEU A 209 0.52 -11.74 -13.87
CA LEU A 209 0.38 -12.51 -12.64
C LEU A 209 0.52 -11.58 -11.44
N LEU A 210 1.53 -10.71 -11.45
CA LEU A 210 1.71 -9.67 -10.45
C LEU A 210 0.47 -8.77 -10.33
N GLU A 211 -0.09 -8.33 -11.45
CA GLU A 211 -1.32 -7.54 -11.45
C GLU A 211 -2.53 -8.29 -10.88
N ARG A 212 -2.65 -9.58 -11.16
CA ARG A 212 -3.70 -10.43 -10.57
C ARG A 212 -3.51 -10.67 -9.09
N LEU A 213 -2.27 -10.69 -8.61
CA LEU A 213 -1.91 -10.75 -7.20
C LEU A 213 -2.01 -9.38 -6.49
N GLY A 214 -2.49 -8.35 -7.19
CA GLY A 214 -2.76 -7.04 -6.60
C GLY A 214 -1.59 -6.05 -6.67
N TYR A 215 -0.50 -6.39 -7.34
CA TYR A 215 0.54 -5.42 -7.63
C TYR A 215 0.10 -4.44 -8.71
N VAL A 216 0.55 -3.19 -8.62
CA VAL A 216 0.19 -2.13 -9.57
C VAL A 216 1.43 -1.69 -10.32
N ARG A 217 1.41 -1.82 -11.66
CA ARG A 217 2.46 -1.31 -12.53
C ARG A 217 2.58 0.23 -12.37
N ARG A 218 3.78 0.75 -12.13
CA ARG A 218 4.02 2.18 -11.89
C ARG A 218 4.94 2.82 -12.91
N ASP A 219 6.21 2.47 -12.85
CA ASP A 219 7.24 3.06 -13.69
C ASP A 219 7.57 2.09 -14.81
N SER A 220 7.94 2.62 -15.97
CA SER A 220 8.39 1.81 -17.08
C SER A 220 9.38 2.57 -17.94
N TRP A 221 10.35 1.83 -18.47
CA TRP A 221 11.37 2.28 -19.40
C TRP A 221 11.44 1.30 -20.57
N SER A 222 12.40 1.49 -21.47
CA SER A 222 12.50 0.70 -22.71
C SER A 222 12.72 -0.79 -22.48
N SER A 223 13.31 -1.17 -21.35
CA SER A 223 13.71 -2.55 -21.05
C SER A 223 13.20 -3.04 -19.71
N GLY A 224 12.29 -2.33 -19.04
CA GLY A 224 11.82 -2.75 -17.72
C GLY A 224 10.64 -1.96 -17.20
N ALA A 225 10.08 -2.45 -16.10
CA ALA A 225 9.01 -1.79 -15.37
C ALA A 225 8.98 -2.20 -13.89
N SER A 226 8.30 -1.41 -13.07
CA SER A 226 8.08 -1.67 -11.64
C SER A 226 6.62 -1.97 -11.34
N TRP A 227 6.40 -2.92 -10.42
CA TRP A 227 5.12 -3.34 -9.87
C TRP A 227 5.13 -3.13 -8.36
N MET A 228 4.30 -2.22 -7.87
CA MET A 228 4.20 -1.91 -6.44
C MET A 228 3.17 -2.80 -5.75
N GLY A 229 3.58 -3.46 -4.67
CA GLY A 229 2.71 -4.25 -3.79
C GLY A 229 2.62 -3.67 -2.37
N ALA A 230 1.96 -4.40 -1.46
CA ALA A 230 1.75 -3.96 -0.08
C ALA A 230 3.04 -3.99 0.78
N ALA A 231 3.99 -4.88 0.46
CA ALA A 231 5.19 -5.12 1.25
C ALA A 231 6.49 -4.59 0.61
N GLY A 232 6.40 -3.95 -0.56
CA GLY A 232 7.57 -3.53 -1.36
C GLY A 232 7.22 -3.45 -2.83
N TYR A 233 8.23 -3.52 -3.70
CA TYR A 233 8.02 -3.54 -5.14
C TYR A 233 8.88 -4.58 -5.85
N ILE A 234 8.40 -4.99 -7.02
CA ILE A 234 9.10 -5.90 -7.92
C ILE A 234 9.45 -5.13 -9.18
N VAL A 235 10.70 -5.19 -9.59
CA VAL A 235 11.15 -4.73 -10.91
C VAL A 235 11.32 -5.94 -11.79
N ILE A 236 10.84 -5.86 -13.03
CA ILE A 236 11.20 -6.80 -14.09
C ILE A 236 12.00 -6.00 -15.10
N GLU A 237 13.24 -6.42 -15.36
CA GLU A 237 14.16 -5.68 -16.22
C GLU A 237 15.02 -6.58 -17.08
N ALA A 238 15.21 -6.18 -18.33
CA ALA A 238 16.21 -6.67 -19.26
C ALA A 238 17.32 -5.63 -19.43
N GLY A 239 18.52 -6.08 -19.79
CA GLY A 239 19.66 -5.21 -19.98
C GLY A 239 20.88 -5.95 -20.51
N THR A 240 21.92 -5.20 -20.87
CA THR A 240 23.18 -5.75 -21.39
C THR A 240 23.95 -6.60 -20.36
N ASP A 241 23.66 -6.41 -19.08
CA ASP A 241 24.29 -7.14 -17.98
C ASP A 241 23.59 -8.48 -17.68
N VAL A 242 22.41 -8.72 -18.29
CA VAL A 242 21.71 -10.00 -18.16
C VAL A 242 22.47 -11.08 -18.94
N ALA A 243 23.00 -12.06 -18.21
CA ALA A 243 23.72 -13.18 -18.79
C ALA A 243 22.83 -14.43 -18.89
N GLY A 244 22.89 -15.11 -20.03
CA GLY A 244 22.15 -16.34 -20.30
C GLY A 244 20.75 -16.08 -20.87
N GLU A 245 20.13 -17.16 -21.36
CA GLU A 245 18.84 -17.10 -22.07
C GLU A 245 17.64 -17.51 -21.20
N ARG A 246 17.90 -18.08 -20.02
CA ARG A 246 16.88 -18.64 -19.13
C ARG A 246 17.36 -18.68 -17.67
N HIS A 247 16.45 -18.48 -16.73
CA HIS A 247 16.68 -18.79 -15.32
C HIS A 247 16.71 -20.31 -15.09
N GLU A 248 17.64 -20.77 -14.25
CA GLU A 248 17.79 -22.19 -13.91
C GLU A 248 17.58 -22.37 -12.41
N ARG A 249 16.31 -22.56 -12.02
CA ARG A 249 15.86 -22.67 -10.62
C ARG A 249 16.60 -23.72 -9.77
N THR A 250 17.20 -24.73 -10.39
CA THR A 250 17.92 -25.80 -9.70
C THR A 250 19.39 -25.47 -9.39
N ARG A 251 19.92 -24.36 -9.91
CA ARG A 251 21.27 -23.89 -9.55
C ARG A 251 21.29 -23.22 -8.18
N PRO A 252 22.46 -23.14 -7.52
CA PRO A 252 22.64 -22.23 -6.39
C PRO A 252 22.26 -20.80 -6.78
N GLY A 253 21.33 -20.19 -6.04
CA GLY A 253 20.74 -18.89 -6.34
C GLY A 253 19.30 -18.78 -5.82
N MET A 254 18.44 -18.09 -6.58
CA MET A 254 17.00 -18.08 -6.32
C MET A 254 16.37 -19.35 -6.91
N ASN A 255 15.54 -20.04 -6.12
CA ASN A 255 14.80 -21.21 -6.59
C ASN A 255 13.42 -20.85 -7.13
N HIS A 256 12.59 -20.18 -6.33
CA HIS A 256 11.25 -19.74 -6.72
C HIS A 256 10.82 -18.50 -5.93
N LEU A 257 9.73 -17.89 -6.38
CA LEU A 257 9.02 -16.82 -5.67
C LEU A 257 7.65 -17.32 -5.20
N ALA A 258 7.37 -17.19 -3.91
CA ALA A 258 6.10 -17.59 -3.33
C ALA A 258 5.21 -16.38 -3.05
N PHE A 259 3.92 -16.48 -3.40
CA PHE A 259 2.92 -15.45 -3.16
C PHE A 259 1.71 -16.04 -2.43
N GLY A 260 1.20 -15.31 -1.45
CA GLY A 260 -0.16 -15.53 -0.96
C GLY A 260 -1.16 -15.18 -2.07
N ALA A 261 -2.05 -16.10 -2.37
CA ALA A 261 -2.90 -16.06 -3.56
C ALA A 261 -4.40 -16.16 -3.22
N GLY A 262 -4.77 -15.86 -1.96
CA GLY A 262 -6.16 -15.84 -1.51
C GLY A 262 -6.71 -17.23 -1.21
N SER A 263 -7.98 -17.48 -1.54
CA SER A 263 -8.61 -18.76 -1.24
C SER A 263 -8.08 -19.90 -2.13
N PRO A 264 -8.31 -21.18 -1.77
CA PRO A 264 -8.02 -22.31 -2.67
C PRO A 264 -8.63 -22.16 -4.07
N ALA A 265 -9.82 -21.56 -4.17
CA ALA A 265 -10.47 -21.31 -5.46
C ALA A 265 -9.75 -20.24 -6.30
N ASP A 266 -9.12 -19.25 -5.66
CA ASP A 266 -8.31 -18.23 -6.32
C ASP A 266 -7.01 -18.84 -6.86
N VAL A 267 -6.34 -19.69 -6.08
CA VAL A 267 -5.16 -20.47 -6.52
C VAL A 267 -5.50 -21.29 -7.77
N ASP A 268 -6.60 -22.04 -7.74
CA ASP A 268 -7.07 -22.84 -8.87
C ASP A 268 -7.35 -22.00 -10.12
N LEU A 269 -7.97 -20.83 -9.94
CA LEU A 269 -8.27 -19.91 -11.04
C LEU A 269 -6.99 -19.36 -11.66
N LEU A 270 -6.03 -18.95 -10.84
CA LEU A 270 -4.74 -18.43 -11.29
C LEU A 270 -3.95 -19.52 -12.03
N ALA A 271 -3.87 -20.73 -11.47
CA ALA A 271 -3.18 -21.87 -12.10
C ALA A 271 -3.76 -22.19 -13.48
N ARG A 272 -5.09 -22.22 -13.62
CA ARG A 272 -5.75 -22.44 -14.93
C ARG A 272 -5.44 -21.33 -15.94
N ARG A 273 -5.46 -20.06 -15.52
CA ARG A 273 -5.18 -18.92 -16.41
C ARG A 273 -3.71 -18.84 -16.80
N ALA A 274 -2.81 -19.25 -15.93
CA ALA A 274 -1.36 -19.17 -16.14
C ALA A 274 -0.91 -19.90 -17.42
N ALA A 275 -1.59 -20.99 -17.80
CA ALA A 275 -1.34 -21.69 -19.07
C ALA A 275 -1.44 -20.77 -20.31
N SER A 276 -2.37 -19.83 -20.31
CA SER A 276 -2.53 -18.86 -21.41
C SER A 276 -1.44 -17.78 -21.43
N HIS A 277 -0.60 -17.72 -20.39
CA HIS A 277 0.48 -16.77 -20.21
C HIS A 277 1.86 -17.45 -20.15
N GLY A 278 1.97 -18.65 -20.72
CA GLY A 278 3.23 -19.37 -20.88
C GLY A 278 3.73 -20.07 -19.62
N TRP A 279 2.85 -20.35 -18.65
CA TRP A 279 3.17 -21.13 -17.46
C TRP A 279 2.71 -22.58 -17.56
N SER A 280 3.42 -23.47 -16.88
CA SER A 280 3.08 -24.90 -16.78
C SER A 280 3.19 -25.37 -15.33
N LEU A 281 2.34 -26.31 -14.91
CA LEU A 281 2.43 -26.92 -13.58
C LEU A 281 3.64 -27.86 -13.51
N LEU A 282 4.51 -27.64 -12.53
CA LEU A 282 5.70 -28.48 -12.30
C LEU A 282 5.36 -29.87 -11.74
N PHE A 283 4.35 -29.94 -10.87
CA PHE A 283 3.97 -31.15 -10.15
C PHE A 283 2.49 -31.46 -10.36
N ALA A 284 2.05 -31.55 -11.61
CA ALA A 284 0.63 -31.69 -11.97
C ALA A 284 -0.08 -32.84 -11.22
N ASP A 285 0.57 -34.01 -11.10
CA ASP A 285 0.01 -35.19 -10.42
C ASP A 285 -0.17 -35.02 -8.91
N LYS A 286 0.50 -34.03 -8.32
CA LYS A 286 0.47 -33.73 -6.89
C LYS A 286 -0.24 -32.42 -6.57
N HIS A 287 -0.65 -31.64 -7.57
CA HIS A 287 -1.39 -30.40 -7.36
C HIS A 287 -2.78 -30.71 -6.76
N PRO A 288 -3.26 -29.97 -5.74
CA PRO A 288 -2.67 -28.75 -5.13
C PRO A 288 -1.81 -29.00 -3.89
N HIS A 289 -1.38 -30.23 -3.61
CA HIS A 289 -0.71 -30.61 -2.37
C HIS A 289 0.75 -31.08 -2.57
N ALA A 290 1.45 -30.52 -3.55
CA ALA A 290 2.84 -30.90 -3.83
C ALA A 290 3.80 -30.55 -2.66
N GLY A 291 3.47 -29.53 -1.85
CA GLY A 291 4.17 -29.18 -0.60
C GLY A 291 3.72 -29.98 0.63
N GLY A 292 2.80 -30.94 0.48
CA GLY A 292 2.26 -31.77 1.56
C GLY A 292 0.77 -31.54 1.84
N ALA A 293 0.16 -32.44 2.64
CA ALA A 293 -1.29 -32.48 2.85
C ALA A 293 -1.88 -31.21 3.51
N GLY A 294 -1.08 -30.45 4.28
CA GLY A 294 -1.50 -29.21 4.92
C GLY A 294 -1.21 -27.94 4.10
N HIS A 295 -0.76 -28.10 2.85
CA HIS A 295 -0.32 -26.98 2.00
C HIS A 295 -1.09 -27.01 0.69
N TYR A 296 -1.89 -25.99 0.43
CA TYR A 296 -2.66 -25.85 -0.81
C TYR A 296 -1.97 -24.82 -1.70
N ALA A 297 -1.29 -25.28 -2.74
CA ALA A 297 -0.52 -24.41 -3.62
C ALA A 297 -0.42 -24.91 -5.07
N ALA A 298 -0.20 -23.96 -5.98
CA ALA A 298 0.20 -24.24 -7.35
C ALA A 298 1.69 -23.88 -7.55
N TYR A 299 2.48 -24.84 -8.03
CA TYR A 299 3.87 -24.63 -8.43
C TYR A 299 3.94 -24.55 -9.95
N LEU A 300 4.30 -23.38 -10.47
CA LEU A 300 4.24 -23.06 -11.88
C LEU A 300 5.61 -22.63 -12.38
N GLU A 301 6.01 -23.09 -13.56
CA GLU A 301 7.23 -22.65 -14.24
C GLU A 301 6.88 -22.00 -15.59
N ASN A 302 7.50 -20.87 -15.91
CA ASN A 302 7.33 -20.19 -17.20
C ASN A 302 8.42 -20.55 -18.23
N ALA A 303 8.25 -20.05 -19.45
CA ALA A 303 9.20 -20.26 -20.55
C ALA A 303 10.63 -19.77 -20.22
N ASP A 304 10.75 -18.69 -19.46
CA ASP A 304 12.03 -18.11 -19.03
C ASP A 304 12.62 -18.81 -17.79
N GLY A 305 11.97 -19.85 -17.27
CA GLY A 305 12.48 -20.72 -16.21
C GLY A 305 12.32 -20.25 -14.80
N PHE A 306 11.53 -19.20 -14.61
CA PHE A 306 11.11 -18.77 -13.28
C PHE A 306 10.04 -19.69 -12.74
N GLU A 307 10.22 -20.11 -11.49
CA GLU A 307 9.20 -20.82 -10.73
C GLU A 307 8.47 -19.85 -9.80
N VAL A 308 7.15 -19.95 -9.78
CA VAL A 308 6.29 -19.28 -8.79
C VAL A 308 5.46 -20.31 -8.03
N GLU A 309 5.32 -20.05 -6.74
CA GLU A 309 4.44 -20.79 -5.85
C GLU A 309 3.25 -19.88 -5.46
N LEU A 310 2.03 -20.31 -5.77
CA LEU A 310 0.81 -19.60 -5.39
C LEU A 310 0.16 -20.34 -4.22
N VAL A 311 0.22 -19.76 -3.03
CA VAL A 311 -0.18 -20.40 -1.77
C VAL A 311 -1.55 -19.89 -1.34
N ALA A 312 -2.48 -20.79 -1.02
CA ALA A 312 -3.76 -20.40 -0.44
C ALA A 312 -3.60 -19.94 1.02
N ASP A 313 -4.43 -18.99 1.44
CA ASP A 313 -4.56 -18.57 2.82
C ASP A 313 -5.02 -19.76 3.68
N ARG A 314 -4.46 -19.86 4.90
CA ARG A 314 -4.92 -20.86 5.87
C ARG A 314 -6.34 -20.51 6.31
N SER A 315 -7.27 -21.43 6.08
CA SER A 315 -8.64 -21.39 6.61
C SER A 315 -8.68 -21.49 8.12
#